data_AF-A0A2C9LQG1-F1
#
_entry.id   AF-A0A2C9LQG1-F1
#
_cell.length_a   1.000
_cell.length_b   1.000
_cell.length_c   1.000
_cell.angle_alpha   90.00
_cell.angle_beta   90.00
_cell.angle_gamma   90.00
#
_symmetry.space_group_name_H-M   'P 1'
#
loop_
_entity.id
_entity.type
_entity.pdbx_description
1 polymer ?
#
loop_
_entity_poly.entity_id
_entity_poly.type
_entity_poly.pdbx_seq_one_letter_code
_entity_poly.pdbx_strand_id
1 'polypeptide(L)'
;MTGITIIYKDCNVVVVEGGPKQQRKFKRLMLNRIKWSESHRRVKDNDDKDDDVSSVDKTNKCVLVWEGMVKTRSFDEMKFKTCPTESFAREQLKKLGVEHYWDLAYSSTVLELAGDDI
;
A
#
# COMPACT_ATOMS: atom_id res chain seq x y z
N MET A 1 1.29 15.52 8.14
CA MET A 1 0.83 14.39 7.30
C MET A 1 0.56 13.22 8.22
N THR A 2 -0.63 12.65 8.15
CA THR A 2 -1.08 11.53 8.98
C THR A 2 -1.82 10.53 8.14
N GLY A 3 -2.20 9.39 8.72
CA GLY A 3 -2.79 8.33 7.95
C GLY A 3 -2.60 6.97 8.57
N ILE A 4 -2.88 5.95 7.78
CA ILE A 4 -2.69 4.57 8.18
C ILE A 4 -2.12 3.76 7.01
N THR A 5 -1.16 2.90 7.32
CA THR A 5 -0.67 1.87 6.40
C THR A 5 -1.19 0.53 6.89
N ILE A 6 -2.01 -0.11 6.06
CA ILE A 6 -2.48 -1.48 6.27
C ILE A 6 -1.60 -2.41 5.44
N ILE A 7 -0.99 -3.37 6.12
CA ILE A 7 -0.19 -4.43 5.52
C ILE A 7 -1.04 -5.69 5.50
N TYR A 8 -1.39 -6.16 4.31
CA TYR A 8 -2.19 -7.37 4.11
C TYR A 8 -1.62 -8.13 2.91
N LYS A 9 -1.32 -9.43 3.11
CA LYS A 9 -0.76 -10.39 2.14
C LYS A 9 -0.21 -9.77 0.84
N ASP A 10 -1.06 -9.67 -0.19
CA ASP A 10 -0.74 -9.18 -1.54
C ASP A 10 -1.30 -7.77 -1.84
N CYS A 11 -1.90 -7.10 -0.87
CA CYS A 11 -2.51 -5.77 -1.02
C CYS A 11 -2.16 -4.87 0.17
N ASN A 12 -1.17 -4.00 -0.02
CA ASN A 12 -0.80 -2.99 0.96
C ASN A 12 -1.50 -1.67 0.66
N VAL A 13 -2.24 -1.12 1.63
CA VAL A 13 -3.02 0.11 1.46
C VAL A 13 -2.40 1.21 2.31
N VAL A 14 -2.04 2.33 1.69
CA VAL A 14 -1.49 3.50 2.37
C VAL A 14 -2.47 4.66 2.21
N VAL A 15 -3.10 5.07 3.30
CA VAL A 15 -3.99 6.24 3.35
C VAL A 15 -3.22 7.40 3.96
N VAL A 16 -3.23 8.57 3.32
CA VAL A 16 -2.57 9.78 3.84
C VAL A 16 -3.46 11.01 3.78
N GLU A 17 -3.47 11.77 4.86
CA GLU A 17 -4.17 13.04 5.02
C GLU A 17 -3.19 14.16 5.41
N GLY A 18 -3.38 15.35 4.84
CA GLY A 18 -2.53 16.50 5.14
C GLY A 18 -2.74 17.64 4.15
N GLY A 19 -1.93 18.69 4.30
CA GLY A 19 -2.00 19.85 3.40
C GLY A 19 -1.52 19.51 1.97
N PRO A 20 -1.99 20.27 0.96
CA PRO A 20 -1.74 19.98 -0.46
C PRO A 20 -0.25 19.99 -0.84
N LYS A 21 0.56 20.85 -0.19
CA LYS A 21 2.02 20.85 -0.38
C LYS A 21 2.68 19.56 0.11
N GLN A 22 2.20 18.99 1.22
CA GLN A 22 2.73 17.74 1.79
C GLN A 22 2.30 16.55 0.94
N GLN A 23 1.03 16.50 0.54
CA GLN A 23 0.49 15.47 -0.35
C GLN A 23 1.24 15.41 -1.69
N ARG A 24 1.51 16.55 -2.33
CA ARG A 24 2.29 16.58 -3.59
C ARG A 24 3.70 16.01 -3.43
N LYS A 25 4.38 16.31 -2.31
CA LYS A 25 5.71 15.74 -2.02
C LYS A 25 5.62 14.23 -1.79
N PHE A 26 4.61 13.77 -1.06
CA PHE A 26 4.40 12.36 -0.76
C PHE A 26 4.04 11.56 -2.02
N LYS A 27 3.12 12.07 -2.85
CA LYS A 27 2.77 11.48 -4.15
C LYS A 27 4.00 11.32 -5.06
N ARG A 28 4.84 12.36 -5.17
CA ARG A 28 6.09 12.29 -5.94
C ARG A 28 7.07 11.28 -5.34
N LEU A 29 7.12 11.15 -4.01
CA LEU A 29 7.93 10.13 -3.36
C LEU A 29 7.45 8.72 -3.74
N MET A 30 6.17 8.44 -3.52
CA MET A 30 5.57 7.13 -3.74
C MET A 30 5.57 6.73 -5.22
N LEU A 31 5.15 7.60 -6.14
CA LEU A 31 4.95 7.20 -7.53
C LEU A 31 6.20 7.33 -8.41
N ASN A 32 7.11 8.26 -8.12
CA ASN A 32 8.22 8.58 -9.03
C ASN A 32 9.60 8.26 -8.46
N ARG A 33 9.80 8.48 -7.15
CA ARG A 33 11.13 8.37 -6.52
C ARG A 33 11.42 6.97 -6.02
N ILE A 34 10.44 6.30 -5.42
CA ILE A 34 10.60 4.92 -4.95
C ILE A 34 10.48 3.99 -6.15
N LYS A 35 11.48 3.13 -6.31
CA LYS A 35 11.52 2.10 -7.35
C LYS A 35 10.92 0.83 -6.79
N TRP A 36 9.61 0.66 -6.95
CA TRP A 36 8.88 -0.48 -6.40
C TRP A 36 9.21 -1.80 -7.10
N SER A 37 9.44 -1.75 -8.42
CA SER A 37 9.78 -2.93 -9.22
C SER A 37 11.23 -3.39 -9.05
N GLU A 38 12.09 -2.54 -8.50
CA GLU A 38 13.47 -2.91 -8.19
C GLU A 38 13.43 -3.72 -6.90
N SER A 39 13.42 -5.05 -7.05
CA SER A 39 13.68 -5.96 -5.94
C SER A 39 15.07 -5.60 -5.41
N HIS A 40 15.12 -4.91 -4.28
CA HIS A 40 16.36 -4.77 -3.53
C HIS A 40 16.79 -6.19 -3.19
N ARG A 41 17.65 -6.78 -4.04
CA ARG A 41 18.55 -7.86 -3.65
C ARG A 41 19.10 -7.39 -2.32
N ARG A 42 18.68 -8.07 -1.24
CA ARG A 42 19.19 -7.82 0.10
C ARG A 42 20.70 -7.74 -0.09
N VAL A 43 21.32 -6.65 0.38
CA VAL A 43 22.78 -6.58 0.48
C VAL A 43 23.15 -7.65 1.52
N LYS A 44 23.21 -8.89 1.07
CA LYS A 44 23.84 -9.99 1.76
C LYS A 44 25.29 -9.89 1.33
N ASP A 45 26.10 -9.52 2.31
CA ASP A 45 27.53 -9.77 2.33
C ASP A 45 27.84 -11.14 1.73
N ASN A 46 28.97 -11.23 1.01
CA ASN A 46 29.46 -12.41 0.32
C ASN A 46 29.26 -13.71 1.14
N ASP A 47 28.51 -14.67 0.60
CA ASP A 47 29.03 -16.01 0.28
C ASP A 47 27.92 -16.87 -0.36
N ASP A 48 28.20 -17.29 -1.59
CA ASP A 48 27.97 -18.60 -2.18
C ASP A 48 26.68 -19.42 -1.89
N LYS A 49 26.08 -19.79 -3.04
CA LYS A 49 25.34 -21.02 -3.42
C LYS A 49 23.83 -20.92 -3.62
N ASP A 50 23.51 -21.52 -4.77
CA ASP A 50 22.27 -21.67 -5.52
C ASP A 50 21.04 -22.18 -4.76
N ASP A 51 19.93 -22.11 -5.50
CA ASP A 51 18.65 -22.79 -5.31
C ASP A 51 17.64 -22.10 -4.40
N ASP A 52 16.88 -21.15 -4.98
CA ASP A 52 15.41 -21.32 -5.10
C ASP A 52 14.83 -20.25 -6.05
N VAL A 53 14.69 -20.62 -7.32
CA VAL A 53 13.86 -19.92 -8.31
C VAL A 53 12.39 -20.25 -7.99
N SER A 54 11.80 -19.65 -6.96
CA SER A 54 10.35 -19.81 -6.69
C SER A 54 9.68 -18.74 -5.82
N SER A 55 10.09 -17.47 -5.92
CA SER A 55 9.18 -16.38 -5.54
C SER A 55 8.87 -15.57 -6.77
N VAL A 56 7.71 -15.84 -7.37
CA VAL A 56 7.08 -15.03 -8.43
C VAL A 56 7.46 -13.57 -8.20
N ASP A 57 8.26 -13.01 -9.10
CA ASP A 57 8.52 -11.59 -9.24
C ASP A 57 7.18 -10.93 -9.59
N LYS A 58 6.25 -10.88 -8.63
CA LYS A 58 5.10 -9.98 -8.70
C LYS A 58 5.74 -8.60 -8.72
N THR A 59 5.77 -7.98 -9.89
CA THR A 59 6.31 -6.64 -10.08
C THR A 59 5.61 -5.72 -9.09
N ASN A 60 6.25 -5.44 -7.97
CA ASN A 60 5.65 -4.63 -6.93
C ASN A 60 5.45 -3.23 -7.52
N LYS A 61 4.22 -2.75 -7.49
CA LYS A 61 3.82 -1.47 -8.06
C LYS A 61 3.03 -0.68 -7.04
N CYS A 62 3.22 0.62 -7.02
CA CYS A 62 2.43 1.54 -6.22
C CYS A 62 1.59 2.39 -7.15
N VAL A 63 0.27 2.33 -6.98
CA VAL A 63 -0.69 3.08 -7.77
C VAL A 63 -1.48 4.02 -6.87
N LEU A 64 -1.90 5.15 -7.44
CA LEU A 64 -2.81 6.05 -6.76
C LEU A 64 -4.25 5.58 -6.99
N VAL A 65 -4.89 5.08 -5.94
CA VAL A 65 -6.29 4.62 -6.00
C VAL A 65 -7.27 5.79 -5.95
N TRP A 66 -7.03 6.75 -5.05
CA TRP A 66 -7.92 7.90 -4.85
C TRP A 66 -7.16 9.12 -4.33
N GLU A 67 -7.59 10.31 -4.77
CA GLU A 67 -7.11 11.61 -4.30
C GLU A 67 -8.30 12.57 -4.21
N GLY A 68 -8.47 13.23 -3.07
CA GLY A 68 -9.56 14.17 -2.88
C GLY A 68 -9.48 14.94 -1.57
N MET A 69 -10.46 15.82 -1.36
CA MET A 69 -10.62 16.58 -0.12
C MET A 69 -11.73 15.97 0.73
N VAL A 70 -11.48 15.86 2.04
CA VAL A 70 -12.46 15.43 3.04
C VAL A 70 -12.78 16.58 3.99
N LYS A 71 -14.01 16.58 4.52
CA LYS A 71 -14.51 17.64 5.40
C LYS A 71 -13.80 17.67 6.75
N THR A 72 -13.49 16.49 7.30
CA THR A 72 -12.87 16.31 8.61
C THR A 72 -11.71 15.34 8.49
N ARG A 73 -10.69 15.55 9.32
CA ARG A 73 -9.52 14.67 9.41
C ARG A 73 -9.87 13.43 10.22
N SER A 74 -9.59 12.24 9.69
CA SER A 74 -9.90 10.97 10.35
C SER A 74 -8.70 10.37 11.09
N PHE A 75 -7.47 10.83 10.84
CA PHE A 75 -6.26 10.28 11.45
C PHE A 75 -5.46 11.32 12.26
N ASP A 76 -5.19 11.00 13.53
CA ASP A 76 -4.38 11.84 14.43
C ASP A 76 -2.88 11.76 14.16
N GLU A 77 -2.38 10.57 13.84
CA GLU A 77 -0.97 10.21 13.61
C GLU A 77 -0.84 9.23 12.45
N MET A 78 0.39 8.95 12.00
CA MET A 78 0.66 7.89 11.01
C MET A 78 0.82 6.54 11.72
N LYS A 79 -0.07 5.58 11.47
CA LYS A 79 -0.04 4.26 12.11
C LYS A 79 0.23 3.14 11.09
N PHE A 80 0.98 2.13 11.48
CA PHE A 80 1.21 0.91 10.69
C PHE A 80 0.47 -0.25 11.35
N LYS A 81 -0.34 -0.98 10.58
CA LYS A 81 -1.14 -2.11 11.07
C LYS A 81 -1.02 -3.29 10.13
N THR A 82 -0.44 -4.38 10.63
CA THR A 82 -0.44 -5.67 9.95
C THR A 82 -1.75 -6.38 10.22
N CYS A 83 -2.46 -6.75 9.16
CA CYS A 83 -3.77 -7.37 9.22
C CYS A 83 -3.70 -8.75 8.56
N PRO A 84 -4.05 -9.84 9.26
CA PRO A 84 -4.00 -11.19 8.68
C PRO A 84 -5.21 -11.50 7.78
N THR A 85 -6.35 -10.83 8.03
CA THR A 85 -7.60 -11.00 7.29
C THR A 85 -8.11 -9.66 6.75
N GLU A 86 -8.84 -9.73 5.65
CA GLU A 86 -9.52 -8.56 5.05
C GLU A 86 -10.54 -7.95 6.03
N SER A 87 -11.30 -8.80 6.72
CA SER A 87 -12.27 -8.37 7.75
C SER A 87 -11.63 -7.51 8.83
N PHE A 88 -10.42 -7.87 9.28
CA PHE A 88 -9.70 -7.12 10.29
C PHE A 88 -9.18 -5.79 9.74
N ALA A 89 -8.65 -5.77 8.51
CA ALA A 89 -8.23 -4.53 7.83
C ALA A 89 -9.39 -3.54 7.69
N ARG A 90 -10.55 -4.03 7.25
CA ARG A 90 -11.78 -3.24 7.14
C ARG A 90 -12.24 -2.71 8.49
N GLU A 91 -12.18 -3.53 9.55
CA GLU A 91 -12.57 -3.11 10.90
C GLU A 91 -11.68 -1.98 11.44
N GLN A 92 -10.37 -1.98 11.13
CA GLN A 92 -9.48 -0.89 11.55
C GLN A 92 -9.87 0.45 10.94
N LEU A 93 -10.25 0.47 9.66
CA LEU A 93 -10.71 1.68 8.97
C LEU A 93 -12.15 2.07 9.35
N LYS A 94 -13.00 1.08 9.66
CA LYS A 94 -14.35 1.29 10.16
C LYS A 94 -14.36 2.03 11.51
N LYS A 95 -13.42 1.73 12.40
CA LYS A 95 -13.24 2.47 13.67
C LYS A 95 -12.97 3.97 13.47
N LEU A 96 -12.47 4.33 12.29
CA LEU A 96 -12.14 5.70 11.89
C LEU A 96 -13.17 6.29 10.92
N GLY A 97 -14.26 5.57 10.61
CA GLY A 97 -15.32 5.98 9.69
C GLY A 97 -14.92 6.02 8.21
N VAL A 98 -13.83 5.34 7.83
CA VAL A 98 -13.24 5.39 6.48
C VAL A 98 -13.09 4.02 5.84
N GLU A 99 -14.00 3.09 6.14
CA GLU A 99 -14.00 1.72 5.56
C GLU A 99 -14.05 1.70 4.03
N HIS A 100 -14.68 2.71 3.41
CA HIS A 100 -14.81 2.81 1.96
C HIS A 100 -13.45 2.93 1.24
N TYR A 101 -12.40 3.44 1.89
CA TYR A 101 -11.06 3.44 1.31
C TYR A 101 -10.50 2.03 1.18
N TRP A 102 -10.81 1.14 2.12
CA TRP A 102 -10.45 -0.27 2.02
C TRP A 102 -11.21 -0.93 0.87
N ASP A 103 -12.52 -0.76 0.85
CA ASP A 103 -13.40 -1.40 -0.14
C ASP A 103 -12.99 -0.99 -1.57
N LEU A 104 -12.66 0.29 -1.78
CA LEU A 104 -12.17 0.80 -3.07
C LEU A 104 -10.79 0.23 -3.44
N ALA A 105 -9.82 0.28 -2.53
CA ALA A 105 -8.45 -0.20 -2.81
C ALA A 105 -8.42 -1.71 -3.04
N TYR A 106 -9.15 -2.47 -2.22
CA TYR A 106 -9.24 -3.92 -2.34
C TYR A 106 -9.92 -4.33 -3.65
N SER A 107 -11.05 -3.70 -4.01
CA SER A 107 -11.73 -3.97 -5.28
C SER A 107 -10.84 -3.67 -6.48
N SER A 108 -10.10 -2.55 -6.46
CA SER A 108 -9.16 -2.19 -7.52
C SER A 108 -8.05 -3.25 -7.67
N THR A 109 -7.47 -3.70 -6.56
CA THR A 109 -6.41 -4.72 -6.57
C THR A 109 -6.93 -6.07 -7.06
N VAL A 110 -8.12 -6.50 -6.63
CA VAL A 110 -8.73 -7.76 -7.06
C VAL A 110 -9.02 -7.75 -8.57
N LEU A 111 -9.52 -6.63 -9.11
CA LEU A 111 -9.76 -6.48 -10.54
C LEU A 111 -8.47 -6.52 -11.36
N GLU A 112 -7.39 -5.88 -10.87
CA GLU A 112 -6.09 -5.95 -11.54
C GLU A 112 -5.53 -7.37 -11.55
N LEU A 113 -5.61 -8.09 -10.42
CA LEU A 113 -5.15 -9.49 -10.35
C LEU A 113 -5.95 -10.41 -11.26
N ALA A 114 -7.27 -10.20 -11.37
CA ALA A 114 -8.12 -10.98 -12.27
C ALA A 114 -7.89 -10.66 -13.76
N GLY A 115 -7.36 -9.47 -14.08
CA GLY A 115 -7.03 -9.05 -15.45
C GLY A 115 -5.70 -9.60 -15.97
N ASP A 116 -4.78 -9.98 -15.09
CA ASP A 116 -3.46 -10.53 -15.44
C ASP A 116 -3.49 -12.05 -15.76
N ASP A 117 -4.65 -12.71 -15.62
CA ASP A 117 -4.85 -14.15 -15.90
C ASP A 117 -5.36 -14.47 -17.33
N ILE A 118 -5.34 -13.50 -18.26
CA ILE A 118 -5.75 -13.67 -19.69
C ILE A 118 -4.57 -13.43 -20.65
#